data_AF-A0A5C8IL88-F1
#
_entry.id   AF-A0A5C8IL88-F1
#
_cell.length_a   1.000
_cell.length_b   1.000
_cell.length_c   1.000
_cell.angle_alpha   90.00
_cell.angle_beta   90.00
_cell.angle_gamma   90.00
#
_symmetry.space_group_name_H-M   'P 1'
#
loop_
_entity.id
_entity.type
_entity.pdbx_description
1 polymer ?
#
loop_
_entity_poly.entity_id
_entity_poly.type
_entity_poly.pdbx_seq_one_letter_code
_entity_poly.pdbx_strand_id
1 'polypeptide(L)'
;MSFKSLFLLIIGIAILAFVGLNWPAMSTPTNLSLGFTEIRAPLGLVLLGLMALLSVVFVALVAYTQGTVLVETRRHAKELAAQRELADKAEASRFTDLRAHLDKEITRVTEAMGVQTRETLSRVDRAEMGLRERPIDADITRLVQAVENHNRDLHARVDRLEMGLREGLAGYVPAPASVRPAALGGQPNYAQTTVEDPVGNAVPR
;
A
#
# COMPACT_ATOMS: atom_id res chain seq x y z
N MET A 1 45.79 24.60 24.47
CA MET A 1 45.37 24.52 25.89
C MET A 1 44.12 25.35 26.07
N SER A 2 43.11 24.85 26.80
CA SER A 2 41.88 25.61 27.04
C SER A 2 42.19 26.87 27.87
N PHE A 3 41.50 27.99 27.62
CA PHE A 3 41.71 29.26 28.34
C PHE A 3 41.67 29.09 29.87
N LYS A 4 40.80 28.21 30.36
CA LYS A 4 40.71 27.82 31.77
C LYS A 4 42.01 27.18 32.30
N SER A 5 42.65 26.31 31.52
CA SER A 5 43.90 25.66 31.90
C SER A 5 45.07 26.64 31.90
N LEU A 6 45.12 27.57 30.93
CA LEU A 6 46.13 28.63 30.91
C LEU A 6 46.00 29.56 32.13
N PHE A 7 44.77 29.97 32.46
CA PHE A 7 44.49 30.83 33.62
C PHE A 7 44.87 30.15 34.95
N LEU A 8 44.50 28.87 35.13
CA LEU A 8 44.91 28.09 36.31
C LEU A 8 46.43 27.95 36.42
N LEU A 9 47.13 27.74 35.31
CA LEU A 9 48.59 27.64 35.29
C LEU A 9 49.25 28.97 35.72
N ILE A 10 48.77 30.09 35.20
CA ILE A 10 49.27 31.42 35.59
C ILE A 10 49.06 31.67 37.09
N ILE A 11 47.86 31.36 37.62
CA ILE A 11 47.58 31.49 39.06
C ILE A 11 48.50 30.60 39.88
N GLY A 12 48.70 29.34 39.47
CA GLY A 12 49.58 28.41 40.17
C GLY A 12 51.03 28.92 40.25
N ILE A 13 51.54 29.46 39.15
CA ILE A 13 52.88 30.08 39.10
C ILE A 13 52.93 31.31 40.03
N ALA A 14 51.90 32.16 40.01
CA ALA A 14 51.83 33.33 40.88
C ALA A 14 51.82 32.97 42.38
N ILE A 15 51.09 31.91 42.76
CA ILE A 15 51.06 31.39 44.14
C ILE A 15 52.43 30.87 44.54
N LEU A 16 53.08 30.06 43.69
CA LEU A 16 54.43 29.54 43.96
C LEU A 16 55.46 30.66 44.10
N ALA A 17 55.38 31.68 43.23
CA ALA A 17 56.23 32.86 43.32
C ALA A 17 55.99 33.65 44.61
N PHE A 18 54.73 33.82 45.03
CA PHE A 18 54.39 34.48 46.28
C PHE A 18 54.92 33.71 47.50
N VAL A 19 54.76 32.40 47.55
CA VAL A 19 55.28 31.56 48.63
C VAL A 19 56.81 31.61 48.68
N GLY A 20 57.47 31.55 47.52
CA GLY A 20 58.92 31.64 47.41
C GLY A 20 59.47 33.00 47.84
N LEU A 21 58.85 34.11 47.43
CA LEU A 21 59.23 35.46 47.89
C LEU A 21 59.03 35.63 49.40
N ASN A 22 58.00 34.99 49.97
CA ASN A 22 57.67 35.07 51.40
C ASN A 22 58.22 33.88 52.21
N TRP A 23 59.28 33.24 51.71
CA TRP A 23 59.87 32.05 52.34
C TRP A 23 60.25 32.23 53.82
N PRO A 24 60.92 33.34 54.24
CA PRO A 24 61.31 33.52 55.63
C PRO A 24 60.10 33.59 56.59
N ALA A 25 59.01 34.22 56.14
CA ALA A 25 57.77 34.31 56.91
C ALA A 25 57.12 32.92 57.07
N MET A 26 57.13 32.10 56.01
CA MET A 26 56.62 30.73 56.04
C MET A 26 57.46 29.78 56.91
N SER A 27 58.78 29.99 56.99
CA SER A 27 59.71 29.15 57.75
C SER A 27 59.89 29.57 59.22
N THR A 28 59.20 30.63 59.68
CA THR A 28 59.33 31.11 61.05
C THR A 28 58.77 30.08 62.05
N PRO A 29 59.57 29.56 63.01
CA PRO A 29 59.10 28.54 63.95
C PRO A 29 58.10 29.11 64.94
N THR A 30 56.90 28.52 65.01
CA THR A 30 55.83 28.90 65.94
C THR A 30 55.47 27.71 66.82
N ASN A 31 55.11 27.95 68.08
CA ASN A 31 54.56 26.90 68.94
C ASN A 31 53.10 26.65 68.53
N LEU A 32 52.81 25.45 68.06
CA LEU A 32 51.48 25.02 67.62
C LEU A 32 50.89 24.09 68.68
N SER A 33 49.70 24.41 69.18
CA SER A 33 48.93 23.48 70.00
C SER A 33 48.02 22.64 69.10
N LEU A 34 48.20 21.32 69.13
CA LEU A 34 47.38 20.33 68.41
C LEU A 34 46.16 19.88 69.23
N GLY A 35 45.76 20.68 70.22
CA GLY A 35 44.69 20.36 71.17
C GLY A 35 45.15 19.51 72.35
N PHE A 36 46.03 18.52 72.12
CA PHE A 36 46.56 17.63 73.19
C PHE A 36 48.08 17.72 73.38
N THR A 37 48.82 18.23 72.39
CA THR A 37 50.29 18.33 72.42
C THR A 37 50.75 19.62 71.76
N GLU A 38 51.86 20.18 72.26
CA GLU A 38 52.51 21.34 71.65
C GLU A 38 53.69 20.88 70.79
N ILE A 39 53.68 21.27 69.51
CA ILE A 39 54.76 20.99 68.57
C ILE A 39 55.29 22.31 68.03
N ARG A 40 56.61 22.46 68.02
CA ARG A 40 57.28 23.61 67.43
C ARG A 40 57.54 23.35 65.96
N ALA A 41 56.71 23.93 65.10
CA ALA A 41 56.86 23.81 63.65
C ALA A 41 56.49 25.14 62.95
N PRO A 42 57.04 25.39 61.75
CA PRO A 42 56.65 26.57 60.98
C PRO A 42 55.19 26.45 60.53
N LEU A 43 54.32 27.30 61.07
CA LEU A 43 52.88 27.28 60.80
C LEU A 43 52.59 27.34 59.30
N GLY A 44 53.34 28.17 58.56
CA GLY A 44 53.18 28.35 57.12
C GLY A 44 53.41 27.06 56.33
N LEU A 45 54.45 26.30 56.66
CA LEU A 45 54.73 25.01 56.00
C LEU A 45 53.69 23.95 56.34
N VAL A 46 53.22 23.91 57.58
CA VAL A 46 52.16 22.97 58.00
C VAL A 46 50.87 23.24 57.23
N LEU A 47 50.45 24.50 57.14
CA LEU A 47 49.23 24.89 56.44
C LEU A 47 49.33 24.63 54.93
N LEU A 48 50.49 24.93 54.34
CA LEU A 48 50.77 24.66 52.92
C LEU A 48 50.77 23.16 52.63
N GLY A 49 51.36 22.34 53.52
CA GLY A 49 51.34 20.89 53.42
C GLY A 49 49.92 20.31 53.51
N LEU A 50 49.10 20.78 54.47
CA LEU A 50 47.70 20.36 54.58
C LEU A 50 46.88 20.75 53.35
N MET A 51 47.06 21.97 52.83
CA MET A 51 46.39 22.41 51.61
C MET A 51 46.82 21.59 50.38
N ALA A 52 48.11 21.28 50.25
CA ALA A 52 48.61 20.43 49.18
C ALA A 52 48.04 19.01 49.27
N LEU A 53 48.03 18.41 50.46
CA LEU A 53 47.43 17.10 50.71
C LEU A 53 45.95 17.09 50.33
N LEU A 54 45.18 18.08 50.80
CA LEU A 54 43.76 18.20 50.52
C LEU A 54 43.49 18.41 49.02
N SER A 55 44.32 19.21 48.35
CA SER A 55 44.26 19.37 46.90
C SER A 55 44.49 18.06 46.15
N VAL A 56 45.46 17.25 46.57
CA VAL A 56 45.72 15.93 45.96
C VAL A 56 44.54 14.99 46.17
N VAL A 57 43.99 14.92 47.39
CA VAL A 57 42.80 14.11 47.69
C VAL A 57 41.60 14.58 46.86
N PHE A 58 41.40 15.89 46.72
CA PHE A 58 40.33 16.46 45.91
C PHE A 58 40.48 16.08 44.43
N VAL A 59 41.68 16.24 43.86
CA VAL A 59 41.95 15.83 42.47
C VAL A 59 41.74 14.32 42.29
N ALA A 60 42.15 13.49 43.25
CA ALA A 60 41.92 12.05 43.20
C ALA A 60 40.42 11.69 43.24
N LEU A 61 39.63 12.35 44.09
CA LEU A 61 38.17 12.18 44.15
C LEU A 61 37.49 12.63 42.84
N VAL A 62 37.92 13.76 42.29
CA VAL A 62 37.41 14.25 41.00
C VAL A 62 37.79 13.29 39.87
N ALA A 63 39.02 12.79 39.85
CA ALA A 63 39.45 11.81 38.86
C ALA A 63 38.69 10.49 38.99
N TYR A 64 38.41 10.04 40.22
CA TYR A 64 37.57 8.87 40.49
C TYR A 64 36.13 9.09 39.98
N THR A 65 35.51 10.22 40.32
CA THR A 65 34.14 10.54 39.90
C THR A 65 34.02 10.73 38.38
N GLN A 66 34.91 11.50 37.75
CA GLN A 66 34.94 11.67 36.29
C GLN A 66 35.29 10.36 35.56
N GLY A 67 36.15 9.53 36.15
CA GLY A 67 36.47 8.21 35.63
C GLY A 67 35.24 7.30 35.59
N THR A 68 34.35 7.41 36.58
CA THR A 68 33.10 6.65 36.63
C THR A 68 32.13 7.08 35.51
N VAL A 69 32.03 8.38 35.25
CA VAL A 69 31.19 8.95 34.17
C VAL A 69 31.68 8.52 32.78
N LEU A 70 33.00 8.44 32.57
CA LEU A 70 33.58 7.98 31.30
C LEU A 70 33.37 6.48 31.05
N VAL A 71 33.23 5.69 32.11
CA VAL A 71 32.96 4.25 32.03
C VAL A 71 31.46 3.98 31.84
N GLU A 72 30.58 4.72 32.50
CA GLU A 72 29.12 4.61 32.33
C GLU A 72 28.67 4.98 30.91
N THR A 73 29.24 6.00 30.29
CA THR A 73 28.93 6.35 28.89
C THR A 73 29.27 5.24 27.91
N ARG A 74 30.40 4.52 28.13
CA ARG A 74 30.75 3.33 27.33
C ARG A 74 29.81 2.17 27.58
N ARG A 75 29.27 2.04 28.79
CA ARG A 75 28.33 0.98 29.15
C ARG A 75 26.96 1.20 28.49
N HIS A 76 26.43 2.42 28.52
CA HIS A 76 25.19 2.76 27.84
C HIS A 76 25.29 2.65 26.31
N ALA A 77 26.44 2.98 25.72
CA ALA A 77 26.66 2.76 24.28
C ALA A 77 26.63 1.27 23.91
N LYS A 78 27.14 0.38 24.79
CA LYS A 78 27.06 -1.07 24.58
C LYS A 78 25.64 -1.62 24.76
N GLU A 79 24.89 -1.13 25.74
CA GLU A 79 23.50 -1.54 25.97
C GLU A 79 22.59 -1.11 24.80
N LEU A 80 22.77 0.11 24.27
CA LEU A 80 22.05 0.56 23.07
C LEU A 80 22.44 -0.24 21.82
N ALA A 81 23.71 -0.60 21.66
CA ALA A 81 24.15 -1.45 20.55
C ALA A 81 23.55 -2.86 20.64
N ALA A 82 23.50 -3.45 21.83
CA ALA A 82 22.90 -4.77 22.05
C ALA A 82 21.37 -4.76 21.83
N GLN A 83 20.68 -3.70 22.26
CA GLN A 83 19.25 -3.53 21.98
C GLN A 83 18.97 -3.38 20.48
N ARG A 84 19.83 -2.65 19.76
CA ARG A 84 19.72 -2.49 18.31
C ARG A 84 19.90 -3.81 17.57
N GLU A 85 20.88 -4.63 17.99
CA GLU A 85 21.08 -5.96 17.42
C GLU A 85 19.86 -6.88 17.65
N LEU A 86 19.27 -6.84 18.85
CA LEU A 86 18.05 -7.60 19.14
C LEU A 86 16.84 -7.09 18.34
N ALA A 87 16.72 -5.77 18.16
CA ALA A 87 15.67 -5.16 17.34
C ALA A 87 15.83 -5.53 15.86
N ASP A 88 17.04 -5.39 15.29
CA ASP A 88 17.33 -5.73 13.90
C ASP A 88 17.08 -7.22 13.62
N LYS A 89 17.39 -8.09 14.58
CA LYS A 89 17.10 -9.53 14.47
C LYS A 89 15.60 -9.84 14.54
N ALA A 90 14.86 -9.13 15.40
CA ALA A 90 13.41 -9.26 15.47
C ALA A 90 12.71 -8.71 14.21
N GLU A 91 13.21 -7.61 13.67
CA GLU A 91 12.75 -7.04 12.40
C GLU A 91 13.05 -7.97 11.22
N ALA A 92 14.26 -8.55 11.13
CA ALA A 92 14.60 -9.53 10.10
C ALA A 92 13.68 -10.77 10.13
N SER A 93 13.31 -11.23 11.33
CA SER A 93 12.33 -12.32 11.50
C SER A 93 10.94 -11.91 10.99
N ARG A 94 10.48 -10.68 11.31
CA ARG A 94 9.21 -10.15 10.80
C ARG A 94 9.19 -9.98 9.29
N PHE A 95 10.28 -9.50 8.70
CA PHE A 95 10.40 -9.40 7.24
C PHE A 95 10.37 -10.78 6.57
N THR A 96 11.03 -11.77 7.18
CA THR A 96 11.02 -13.15 6.69
C THR A 96 9.63 -13.77 6.78
N ASP A 97 8.92 -13.58 7.89
CA ASP A 97 7.57 -14.10 8.09
C ASP A 97 6.55 -13.43 7.14
N LEU A 98 6.63 -12.10 6.99
CA LEU A 98 5.78 -11.38 6.04
C LEU A 98 6.03 -11.82 4.61
N ARG A 99 7.29 -12.03 4.22
CA ARG A 99 7.66 -12.56 2.90
C ARG A 99 7.11 -13.97 2.70
N ALA A 100 7.26 -14.85 3.68
CA ALA A 100 6.71 -16.20 3.62
C ALA A 100 5.17 -16.19 3.54
N HIS A 101 4.50 -15.25 4.22
CA HIS A 101 3.05 -15.09 4.13
C HIS A 101 2.63 -14.57 2.75
N LEU A 102 3.32 -13.56 2.20
CA LEU A 102 3.07 -13.04 0.86
C LEU A 102 3.29 -14.11 -0.22
N ASP A 103 4.37 -14.88 -0.14
CA ASP A 103 4.65 -15.96 -1.10
C ASP A 103 3.53 -17.03 -1.07
N LYS A 104 2.99 -17.33 0.12
CA LYS A 104 1.84 -18.24 0.27
C LYS A 104 0.56 -17.66 -0.34
N GLU A 105 0.25 -16.39 -0.07
CA GLU A 105 -0.95 -15.75 -0.63
C GLU A 105 -0.85 -15.61 -2.16
N ILE A 106 0.33 -15.26 -2.71
CA ILE A 106 0.56 -15.22 -4.16
C ILE A 106 0.35 -16.61 -4.78
N THR A 107 0.90 -17.65 -4.15
CA THR A 107 0.71 -19.03 -4.62
C THR A 107 -0.76 -19.42 -4.62
N ARG A 108 -1.49 -19.08 -3.54
CA ARG A 108 -2.92 -19.35 -3.39
C ARG A 108 -3.76 -18.62 -4.45
N VAL A 109 -3.46 -17.34 -4.70
CA VAL A 109 -4.13 -16.56 -5.74
C VAL A 109 -3.85 -17.15 -7.12
N THR A 110 -2.59 -17.51 -7.41
CA THR A 110 -2.20 -18.10 -8.69
C THR A 110 -2.91 -19.44 -8.93
N GLU A 111 -3.02 -20.27 -7.90
CA GLU A 111 -3.75 -21.54 -7.97
C GLU A 111 -5.25 -21.31 -8.20
N ALA A 112 -5.87 -20.38 -7.47
CA ALA A 112 -7.27 -20.02 -7.63
C ALA A 112 -7.56 -19.50 -9.05
N MET A 113 -6.70 -18.63 -9.59
CA MET A 113 -6.79 -18.15 -10.97
C MET A 113 -6.61 -19.27 -11.99
N GLY A 114 -5.71 -20.23 -11.74
CA GLY A 114 -5.53 -21.40 -12.58
C GLY A 114 -6.77 -22.29 -12.63
N VAL A 115 -7.42 -22.52 -11.48
CA VAL A 115 -8.69 -23.26 -11.39
C VAL A 115 -9.79 -22.51 -12.15
N GLN A 116 -9.95 -21.22 -11.90
CA GLN A 116 -10.95 -20.39 -12.56
C GLN A 116 -10.75 -20.37 -14.08
N THR A 117 -9.51 -20.25 -14.55
CA THR A 117 -9.17 -20.25 -15.98
C THR A 117 -9.49 -21.60 -16.62
N ARG A 118 -9.19 -22.72 -15.95
CA ARG A 118 -9.58 -24.05 -16.45
C ARG A 118 -11.09 -24.21 -16.50
N GLU A 119 -11.79 -23.70 -15.50
CA GLU A 119 -13.25 -23.76 -15.47
C GLU A 119 -13.85 -22.92 -16.62
N THR A 120 -13.38 -21.69 -16.82
CA THR A 120 -13.84 -20.84 -17.92
C THR A 120 -13.53 -21.45 -19.28
N LEU A 121 -12.33 -21.99 -19.48
CA LEU A 121 -11.99 -22.74 -20.70
C LEU A 121 -12.93 -23.93 -20.91
N SER A 122 -13.22 -24.72 -19.87
CA SER A 122 -14.17 -25.84 -19.99
C SER A 122 -15.60 -25.39 -20.33
N ARG A 123 -16.02 -24.21 -19.84
CA ARG A 123 -17.32 -23.62 -20.19
C ARG A 123 -17.34 -23.15 -21.63
N VAL A 124 -16.24 -22.56 -22.12
CA VAL A 124 -16.06 -22.18 -23.53
C VAL A 124 -16.08 -23.42 -24.42
N ASP A 125 -15.29 -24.46 -24.11
CA ASP A 125 -15.27 -25.71 -24.88
C ASP A 125 -16.66 -26.36 -24.97
N ARG A 126 -17.40 -26.40 -23.85
CA ARG A 126 -18.80 -26.90 -23.87
C ARG A 126 -19.72 -26.04 -24.73
N ALA A 127 -19.57 -24.72 -24.69
CA ALA A 127 -20.35 -23.82 -25.52
C ALA A 127 -20.03 -24.01 -27.01
N GLU A 128 -18.75 -24.17 -27.35
CA GLU A 128 -18.30 -24.48 -28.72
C GLU A 128 -18.81 -25.84 -29.21
N MET A 129 -18.79 -26.88 -28.36
CA MET A 129 -19.37 -28.19 -28.68
C MET A 129 -20.88 -28.10 -28.90
N GLY A 130 -21.61 -27.38 -28.04
CA GLY A 130 -23.05 -27.17 -28.22
C GLY A 130 -23.41 -26.39 -29.50
N LEU A 131 -22.54 -25.45 -29.92
CA LEU A 131 -22.68 -24.75 -31.20
C LEU A 131 -22.35 -25.66 -32.39
N ARG A 132 -21.38 -26.57 -32.25
CA ARG A 132 -21.08 -27.61 -33.27
C ARG A 132 -22.16 -28.67 -33.38
N GLU A 133 -22.78 -29.05 -32.26
CA GLU A 133 -23.85 -30.06 -32.21
C GLU A 133 -25.21 -29.53 -32.66
N ARG A 134 -25.42 -28.21 -32.69
CA ARG A 134 -26.52 -27.63 -33.47
C ARG A 134 -26.32 -28.04 -34.93
N PRO A 135 -27.08 -29.02 -35.46
CA PRO A 135 -26.83 -29.52 -36.79
C PRO A 135 -27.35 -28.45 -37.73
N ILE A 136 -26.44 -27.61 -38.22
CA ILE A 136 -26.71 -26.67 -39.31
C ILE A 136 -27.38 -27.43 -40.46
N ASP A 137 -26.99 -28.69 -40.67
CA ASP A 137 -27.61 -29.61 -41.64
C ASP A 137 -29.11 -29.86 -41.37
N ALA A 138 -29.55 -29.95 -40.11
CA ALA A 138 -30.95 -30.14 -39.77
C ALA A 138 -31.77 -28.88 -40.04
N ASP A 139 -31.23 -27.71 -39.74
CA ASP A 139 -31.88 -26.43 -40.04
C ASP A 139 -31.90 -26.13 -41.54
N ILE A 140 -30.81 -26.42 -42.26
CA ILE A 140 -30.76 -26.36 -43.73
C ILE A 140 -31.79 -27.31 -44.33
N THR A 141 -31.87 -28.56 -43.87
CA THR A 141 -32.83 -29.54 -44.39
C THR A 141 -34.27 -29.09 -44.14
N ARG A 142 -34.57 -28.53 -42.96
CA ARG A 142 -35.88 -27.98 -42.63
C ARG A 142 -36.25 -26.78 -43.49
N LEU A 143 -35.30 -25.86 -43.72
CA LEU A 143 -35.50 -24.70 -44.58
C LEU A 143 -35.75 -25.14 -46.03
N VAL A 144 -34.96 -26.09 -46.54
CA VAL A 144 -35.14 -26.67 -47.87
C VAL A 144 -36.53 -27.30 -48.01
N GLN A 145 -36.96 -28.10 -47.03
CA GLN A 145 -38.30 -28.70 -47.03
C GLN A 145 -39.41 -27.64 -46.95
N ALA A 146 -39.23 -26.59 -46.16
CA ALA A 146 -40.20 -25.49 -46.07
C ALA A 146 -40.33 -24.73 -47.39
N VAL A 147 -39.20 -24.44 -48.05
CA VAL A 147 -39.17 -23.79 -49.37
C VAL A 147 -39.84 -24.66 -50.44
N GLU A 148 -39.53 -25.95 -50.46
CA GLU A 148 -40.13 -26.94 -51.37
C GLU A 148 -41.66 -27.02 -51.20
N ASN A 149 -42.14 -27.10 -49.95
CA ASN A 149 -43.57 -27.13 -49.65
C ASN A 149 -44.26 -25.83 -50.06
N HIS A 150 -43.62 -24.68 -49.81
CA HIS A 150 -44.14 -23.38 -50.22
C HIS A 150 -44.23 -23.26 -51.74
N ASN A 151 -43.20 -23.76 -52.45
CA ASN A 151 -43.18 -23.78 -53.90
C ASN A 151 -44.33 -24.63 -54.48
N ARG A 152 -44.58 -25.83 -53.92
CA ARG A 152 -45.74 -26.66 -54.31
C ARG A 152 -47.08 -25.97 -54.04
N ASP A 153 -47.23 -25.28 -52.91
CA ASP A 153 -48.45 -24.52 -52.61
C ASP A 153 -48.66 -23.38 -53.60
N LEU A 154 -47.60 -22.64 -53.96
CA LEU A 154 -47.64 -21.63 -55.01
C LEU A 154 -48.07 -22.23 -56.34
N HIS A 155 -47.49 -23.37 -56.74
CA HIS A 155 -47.92 -24.07 -57.96
C HIS A 155 -49.40 -24.46 -57.91
N ALA A 156 -49.88 -25.05 -56.82
CA ALA A 156 -51.30 -25.41 -56.68
C ALA A 156 -52.23 -24.17 -56.66
N ARG A 157 -51.75 -23.02 -56.18
CA ARG A 157 -52.49 -21.75 -56.27
C ARG A 157 -52.53 -21.21 -57.69
N VAL A 158 -51.42 -21.29 -58.42
CA VAL A 158 -51.35 -20.92 -59.84
C VAL A 158 -52.30 -21.80 -60.65
N ASP A 159 -52.26 -23.12 -60.48
CA ASP A 159 -53.16 -24.04 -61.18
C ASP A 159 -54.64 -23.73 -60.90
N ARG A 160 -54.98 -23.43 -59.63
CA ARG A 160 -56.34 -23.01 -59.25
C ARG A 160 -56.74 -21.68 -59.89
N LEU A 161 -55.83 -20.70 -59.94
CA LEU A 161 -56.07 -19.42 -60.60
C LEU A 161 -56.26 -19.62 -62.11
N GLU A 162 -55.47 -20.46 -62.76
CA GLU A 162 -55.62 -20.76 -64.18
C GLU A 162 -56.96 -21.45 -64.48
N MET A 163 -57.38 -22.41 -63.65
CA MET A 163 -58.70 -23.04 -63.78
C MET A 163 -59.84 -22.03 -63.56
N GLY A 164 -59.74 -21.19 -62.52
CA GLY A 164 -60.74 -20.15 -62.22
C GLY A 164 -60.81 -19.05 -63.28
N LEU A 165 -59.68 -18.66 -63.87
CA LEU A 165 -59.67 -17.74 -65.03
C LEU A 165 -60.32 -18.39 -66.25
N ARG A 166 -60.02 -19.68 -66.52
CA ARG A 166 -60.65 -20.41 -67.62
C ARG A 166 -62.18 -20.51 -67.46
N GLU A 167 -62.68 -20.76 -66.25
CA GLU A 167 -64.12 -20.78 -65.96
C GLU A 167 -64.75 -19.38 -66.02
N GLY A 168 -64.08 -18.37 -65.47
CA GLY A 168 -64.56 -16.98 -65.47
C GLY A 168 -64.62 -16.36 -66.87
N LEU A 169 -63.69 -16.72 -67.76
CA LEU A 169 -63.73 -16.32 -69.17
C LEU A 169 -64.83 -17.04 -69.97
N ALA A 170 -65.25 -18.24 -69.56
CA ALA A 170 -66.33 -18.98 -70.22
C ALA A 170 -67.74 -18.42 -69.91
N GLY A 171 -67.91 -17.71 -68.78
CA GLY A 171 -69.18 -17.13 -68.33
C GLY A 171 -69.26 -15.60 -68.37
N TYR A 172 -68.31 -14.92 -69.03
CA TYR A 172 -68.23 -13.46 -69.00
C TYR A 172 -69.37 -12.79 -69.79
N VAL A 173 -70.27 -12.09 -69.08
CA VAL A 173 -71.28 -11.17 -69.63
C VAL A 173 -70.95 -9.75 -69.15
N PRO A 174 -70.73 -8.76 -70.04
CA PRO A 174 -70.35 -7.41 -69.63
C PRO A 174 -71.52 -6.68 -68.96
N ALA A 175 -71.28 -6.07 -67.79
CA ALA A 175 -72.29 -5.33 -67.03
C ALA A 175 -72.60 -3.95 -67.67
N PRO A 176 -73.88 -3.57 -67.80
CA PRO A 176 -74.27 -2.30 -68.43
C PRO A 176 -74.00 -1.08 -67.54
N ALA A 177 -73.68 0.03 -68.19
CA ALA A 177 -73.27 1.29 -67.60
C ALA A 177 -74.44 2.07 -66.99
N SER A 178 -74.82 1.76 -65.75
CA SER A 178 -75.53 2.70 -64.87
C SER A 178 -75.58 2.19 -63.43
N VAL A 179 -74.48 2.32 -62.70
CA VAL A 179 -74.49 2.25 -61.23
C VAL A 179 -73.73 3.45 -60.68
N ARG A 180 -74.50 4.35 -60.07
CA ARG A 180 -74.08 5.58 -59.39
C ARG A 180 -73.22 5.20 -58.17
N PRO A 181 -72.09 5.87 -57.87
CA PRO A 181 -71.23 5.49 -56.77
C PRO A 181 -71.95 5.70 -55.43
N ALA A 182 -72.06 4.65 -54.63
CA ALA A 182 -72.52 4.72 -53.25
C ALA A 182 -71.46 5.43 -52.39
N ALA A 183 -71.87 6.49 -51.70
CA ALA A 183 -71.02 7.24 -50.78
C ALA A 183 -70.84 6.50 -49.44
N LEU A 184 -69.56 6.43 -49.02
CA LEU A 184 -68.95 6.25 -47.70
C LEU A 184 -69.67 5.48 -46.57
N GLY A 185 -68.95 4.49 -46.03
CA GLY A 185 -69.12 4.03 -44.64
C GLY A 185 -67.93 3.21 -44.14
N GLY A 186 -67.04 3.82 -43.37
CA GLY A 186 -66.09 3.11 -42.49
C GLY A 186 -64.64 3.05 -42.95
N GLN A 187 -63.87 4.13 -42.73
CA GLN A 187 -62.42 4.01 -42.56
C GLN A 187 -62.15 3.28 -41.23
N PRO A 188 -61.42 2.15 -41.19
CA PRO A 188 -60.78 1.74 -39.96
C PRO A 188 -59.72 2.79 -39.62
N ASN A 189 -59.92 3.45 -38.49
CA ASN A 189 -58.98 4.38 -37.91
C ASN A 189 -57.65 3.64 -37.70
N TYR A 190 -56.60 4.04 -38.43
CA TYR A 190 -55.23 3.64 -38.10
C TYR A 190 -54.88 4.30 -36.78
N ALA A 191 -55.06 3.57 -35.67
CA ALA A 191 -54.41 3.92 -34.43
C ALA A 191 -52.89 3.83 -34.70
N GLN A 192 -52.28 4.99 -34.92
CA GLN A 192 -50.84 5.17 -34.77
C GLN A 192 -50.52 4.93 -33.30
N THR A 193 -50.19 3.68 -32.96
CA THR A 193 -49.46 3.41 -31.73
C THR A 193 -48.04 3.89 -31.95
N THR A 194 -47.77 5.12 -31.53
CA THR A 194 -46.43 5.61 -31.27
C THR A 194 -45.82 4.70 -30.22
N VAL A 195 -45.08 3.67 -30.66
CA VAL A 195 -44.16 2.95 -29.78
C VAL A 195 -42.93 3.85 -29.66
N GLU A 196 -42.96 4.61 -28.58
CA GLU A 196 -41.84 5.35 -28.01
C GLU A 196 -40.65 4.39 -27.84
N ASP A 197 -39.57 4.65 -28.57
CA ASP A 197 -38.30 3.90 -28.49
C ASP A 197 -37.56 4.34 -27.22
N PRO A 198 -37.38 3.49 -26.18
CA PRO A 198 -36.78 3.91 -24.93
C PRO A 198 -35.24 3.82 -24.98
N VAL A 199 -34.62 4.28 -26.07
CA VAL A 199 -33.16 4.28 -26.21
C VAL A 199 -32.69 5.67 -26.64
N GLY A 200 -32.66 6.60 -25.70
CA GLY A 200 -32.20 7.95 -26.04
C GLY A 200 -32.16 8.97 -24.91
N ASN A 201 -31.75 8.61 -23.69
CA ASN A 201 -31.18 9.60 -22.77
C ASN A 201 -30.49 8.94 -21.56
N ALA A 202 -29.24 8.55 -21.74
CA ALA A 202 -28.32 8.31 -20.63
C ALA A 202 -26.89 8.67 -21.05
N VAL A 203 -26.65 9.95 -21.33
CA VAL A 203 -25.29 10.52 -21.30
C VAL A 203 -25.37 11.87 -20.59
N PRO A 204 -25.07 11.94 -19.29
CA PRO A 204 -24.80 13.22 -18.64
C PRO A 204 -23.39 13.71 -19.02
N ARG A 205 -23.32 14.96 -19.48
CA ARG A 205 -22.11 15.79 -19.46
C ARG A 205 -21.70 16.10 -18.02
#